data_AF-A0AAJ2CZ21-F1
#
_entry.id   AF-A0AAJ2CZ21-F1
#
_cell.length_a   1.000
_cell.length_b   1.000
_cell.length_c   1.000
_cell.angle_alpha   90.00
_cell.angle_beta   90.00
_cell.angle_gamma   90.00
#
_symmetry.space_group_name_H-M   'P 1'
#
loop_
_entity.id
_entity.type
_entity.pdbx_description
1 polymer ?
#
loop_
_entity_poly.entity_id
_entity_poly.type
_entity_poly.pdbx_seq_one_letter_code
_entity_poly.pdbx_strand_id
1 'polypeptide(L)'
;MEILKEEIELNHQHIRFNPDYKDNGRIFTSKSRHKPDYNGTPLHYSVLNNFLNSPENGKLNRKGNPKRAGIDIDNKLSFNKHITTHIFRHTHISFLAEQGIPLEAIQDRVGHSRGSRVTEIYLHITKKTKDQIIPILDTLTQ
;
A
#
# COMPACT_ATOMS: atom_id res chain seq x y z
N MET A 1 -11.14 -1.88 -8.60
CA MET A 1 -11.97 -0.66 -8.45
C MET A 1 -13.18 -0.88 -7.54
N GLU A 2 -13.75 -2.08 -7.47
CA GLU A 2 -14.96 -2.38 -6.68
C GLU A 2 -14.70 -2.34 -5.15
N ILE A 3 -13.70 -3.07 -4.65
CA ILE A 3 -13.34 -3.12 -3.21
C ILE A 3 -13.07 -1.74 -2.60
N LEU A 4 -12.44 -0.84 -3.36
CA LEU A 4 -12.15 0.52 -2.89
C LEU A 4 -13.42 1.37 -2.76
N LYS A 5 -14.37 1.20 -3.68
CA LYS A 5 -15.68 1.86 -3.60
C LYS A 5 -16.50 1.32 -2.43
N GLU A 6 -16.49 0.00 -2.23
CA GLU A 6 -17.15 -0.64 -1.08
C GLU A 6 -16.59 -0.12 0.25
N GLU A 7 -15.27 -0.04 0.40
CA GLU A 7 -14.65 0.46 1.63
C GLU A 7 -14.97 1.93 1.89
N ILE A 8 -15.02 2.76 0.85
CA ILE A 8 -15.44 4.17 0.95
C ILE A 8 -16.90 4.26 1.38
N GLU A 9 -17.78 3.46 0.78
CA GLU A 9 -19.21 3.44 1.15
C GLU A 9 -19.40 2.99 2.61
N LEU A 10 -18.68 1.96 3.04
CA LEU A 10 -18.68 1.52 4.44
C LEU A 10 -18.22 2.63 5.40
N ASN A 11 -17.20 3.40 5.03
CA ASN A 11 -16.79 4.55 5.82
C ASN A 11 -17.89 5.60 5.93
N HIS A 12 -18.55 5.96 4.81
CA HIS A 12 -19.65 6.91 4.84
C HIS A 12 -20.79 6.46 5.76
N GLN A 13 -21.11 5.17 5.76
CA GLN A 13 -22.11 4.61 6.67
C GLN A 13 -21.68 4.74 8.13
N HIS A 14 -20.41 4.44 8.45
CA HIS A 14 -19.90 4.64 9.81
C HIS A 14 -19.88 6.12 10.20
N ILE A 15 -19.51 7.04 9.32
CA ILE A 15 -19.57 8.48 9.60
C ILE A 15 -21.00 8.92 9.93
N ARG A 16 -21.98 8.38 9.20
CA ARG A 16 -23.39 8.78 9.35
C ARG A 16 -24.07 8.17 10.59
N PHE A 17 -23.72 6.94 10.94
CA PHE A 17 -24.49 6.15 11.91
C PHE A 17 -23.70 5.64 13.12
N ASN A 18 -22.39 5.86 13.19
CA ASN A 18 -21.55 5.44 14.31
C ASN A 18 -20.99 6.66 15.06
N PRO A 19 -21.57 7.05 16.21
CA PRO A 19 -21.14 8.24 16.95
C PRO A 19 -19.70 8.14 17.46
N ASP A 20 -19.16 6.92 17.61
CA ASP A 20 -17.79 6.69 18.06
C ASP A 20 -16.76 6.80 16.92
N TYR A 21 -17.19 6.92 15.67
CA TYR A 21 -16.31 6.98 14.51
C TYR A 21 -15.69 8.37 14.33
N LYS A 22 -14.35 8.44 14.35
CA LYS A 22 -13.62 9.69 14.13
C LYS A 22 -13.08 9.75 12.70
N ASP A 23 -13.75 10.51 11.84
CA ASP A 23 -13.27 10.68 10.46
C ASP A 23 -12.03 11.58 10.40
N ASN A 24 -10.96 11.03 9.85
CA ASN A 24 -9.69 11.73 9.62
C ASN A 24 -9.32 11.75 8.12
N GLY A 25 -10.29 11.54 7.23
CA GLY A 25 -10.07 11.46 5.78
C GLY A 25 -9.30 10.20 5.34
N ARG A 26 -9.39 9.13 6.12
CA ARG A 26 -8.64 7.88 5.91
C ARG A 26 -9.60 6.79 5.40
N ILE A 27 -9.19 6.09 4.35
CA ILE A 27 -10.03 5.02 3.75
C ILE A 27 -9.97 3.76 4.60
N PHE A 28 -8.80 3.18 4.81
CA PHE A 28 -8.66 1.96 5.60
C PHE A 28 -8.58 2.27 7.08
N THR A 29 -9.69 2.12 7.80
CA THR A 29 -9.80 2.47 9.22
C THR A 29 -10.41 1.35 10.06
N SER A 30 -10.12 1.36 11.36
CA SER A 30 -10.75 0.43 12.30
C SER A 30 -12.24 0.75 12.45
N LYS A 31 -13.05 -0.31 12.50
CA LYS A 31 -14.53 -0.29 12.62
C LYS A 31 -14.98 -1.33 13.66
N SER A 32 -14.28 -1.37 14.79
CA SER A 32 -14.49 -2.37 15.83
C SER A 32 -15.70 -2.05 16.70
N ARG A 33 -16.63 -3.01 16.80
CA ARG A 33 -17.73 -2.94 17.77
C ARG A 33 -17.27 -3.12 19.22
N HIS A 34 -16.16 -3.82 19.44
CA HIS A 34 -15.63 -4.13 20.77
C HIS A 34 -14.61 -3.11 21.29
N LYS A 35 -14.12 -2.24 20.40
CA LYS A 35 -13.11 -1.21 20.68
C LYS A 35 -13.52 0.10 19.99
N PRO A 36 -14.66 0.70 20.38
CA PRO A 36 -15.23 1.87 19.71
C PRO A 36 -14.27 3.07 19.68
N ASP A 37 -13.45 3.27 20.72
CA ASP A 37 -12.48 4.37 20.80
C ASP A 37 -11.43 4.36 19.66
N TYR A 38 -11.22 3.21 19.03
CA TYR A 38 -10.30 3.05 17.90
C TYR A 38 -10.98 3.26 16.56
N ASN A 39 -12.29 3.52 16.51
CA ASN A 39 -13.00 3.69 15.25
C ASN A 39 -12.54 4.94 14.50
N GLY A 40 -12.24 4.77 13.21
CA GLY A 40 -11.67 5.84 12.38
C GLY A 40 -10.14 6.00 12.50
N THR A 41 -9.48 5.21 13.36
CA THR A 41 -8.02 5.14 13.37
C THR A 41 -7.52 4.38 12.13
N PRO A 42 -6.44 4.83 11.47
CA PRO A 42 -5.87 4.13 10.32
C PRO A 42 -5.48 2.70 10.67
N LEU A 43 -5.78 1.75 9.78
CA LEU A 43 -5.30 0.38 9.95
C LEU A 43 -3.76 0.35 9.90
N HIS A 44 -3.17 -0.34 10.87
CA HIS A 44 -1.74 -0.61 10.84
C HIS A 44 -1.40 -1.58 9.71
N TYR A 45 -0.25 -1.40 9.05
CA TYR A 45 0.15 -2.19 7.87
C TYR A 45 0.18 -3.70 8.13
N SER A 46 0.46 -4.11 9.37
CA SER A 46 0.44 -5.52 9.77
C SER A 46 -0.94 -6.17 9.64
N VAL A 47 -2.02 -5.40 9.84
CA VAL A 47 -3.40 -5.89 9.69
C VAL A 47 -3.65 -6.26 8.23
N LEU A 48 -3.28 -5.38 7.31
CA LEU A 48 -3.39 -5.63 5.86
C LEU A 48 -2.48 -6.79 5.45
N ASN A 49 -1.22 -6.82 5.88
CA ASN A 49 -0.32 -7.93 5.58
C ASN A 49 -0.89 -9.26 6.08
N ASN A 50 -1.45 -9.31 7.29
CA ASN A 50 -2.06 -10.51 7.83
C ASN A 50 -3.29 -10.91 7.01
N PHE A 51 -4.15 -9.96 6.62
CA PHE A 51 -5.32 -10.26 5.79
C PHE A 51 -4.94 -10.81 4.42
N LEU A 52 -3.98 -10.17 3.75
CA LEU A 52 -3.49 -10.57 2.44
C LEU A 52 -2.87 -11.98 2.48
N ASN A 53 -2.10 -12.28 3.53
CA ASN A 53 -1.30 -13.51 3.63
C ASN A 53 -1.91 -14.58 4.53
N SER A 54 -3.16 -14.41 4.97
CA SER A 54 -3.87 -15.45 5.75
C SER A 54 -4.60 -16.40 4.81
N PRO A 55 -4.67 -17.70 5.15
CA PRO A 55 -5.41 -18.67 4.36
C PRO A 55 -6.89 -18.29 4.27
N GLU A 56 -7.51 -18.58 3.12
CA GLU A 56 -8.92 -18.27 2.85
C GLU A 56 -9.87 -18.96 3.84
N ASN A 57 -9.50 -20.16 4.26
CA ASN A 57 -10.16 -20.97 5.25
C ASN A 57 -9.45 -20.74 6.59
N GLY A 58 -10.22 -20.43 7.64
CA GLY A 58 -9.74 -20.14 9.00
C GLY A 58 -9.11 -21.34 9.70
N LYS A 59 -7.99 -21.84 9.17
CA LYS A 59 -7.24 -23.00 9.67
C LYS A 59 -6.96 -22.82 11.15
N LEU A 60 -7.10 -23.88 11.93
CA LEU A 60 -6.81 -23.81 13.35
C LEU A 60 -5.31 -23.52 13.59
N ASN A 61 -5.01 -22.68 14.57
CA ASN A 61 -3.65 -22.51 15.05
C ASN A 61 -3.24 -23.71 15.93
N ARG A 62 -1.98 -23.75 16.40
CA ARG A 62 -1.47 -24.83 17.26
C ARG A 62 -2.25 -25.02 18.57
N LYS A 63 -3.03 -24.01 18.98
CA LYS A 63 -3.89 -24.04 20.18
C LYS A 63 -5.35 -24.39 19.87
N GLY A 64 -5.67 -24.79 18.63
CA GLY A 64 -7.03 -25.15 18.21
C GLY A 64 -7.95 -23.96 17.91
N ASN A 65 -7.47 -22.71 17.97
CA ASN A 65 -8.31 -21.55 17.65
C ASN A 65 -8.29 -21.26 16.15
N PRO A 66 -9.43 -20.94 15.51
CA PRO A 66 -9.46 -20.57 14.10
C PRO A 66 -8.60 -19.34 13.84
N LYS A 67 -7.68 -19.44 12.87
CA LYS A 67 -6.99 -18.26 12.33
C LYS A 67 -8.01 -17.39 11.63
N ARG A 68 -7.77 -16.08 11.63
CA ARG A 68 -8.55 -15.15 10.80
C ARG A 68 -8.41 -15.56 9.34
N ALA A 69 -9.54 -15.75 8.68
CA ALA A 69 -9.57 -15.97 7.24
C ALA A 69 -9.06 -14.72 6.52
N GLY A 70 -8.22 -14.93 5.51
CA GLY A 70 -7.72 -13.89 4.62
C GLY A 70 -8.03 -14.22 3.18
N ILE A 71 -7.18 -13.78 2.26
CA ILE A 71 -7.33 -14.05 0.82
C ILE A 71 -6.22 -14.92 0.24
N ASP A 72 -5.17 -15.23 1.00
CA ASP A 72 -3.98 -15.95 0.54
C ASP A 72 -3.48 -15.44 -0.82
N ILE A 73 -3.08 -14.17 -0.85
CA ILE A 73 -2.86 -13.42 -2.09
C ILE A 73 -1.82 -14.05 -3.01
N ASP A 74 -0.80 -14.71 -2.46
CA ASP A 74 0.25 -15.35 -3.24
C ASP A 74 -0.32 -16.49 -4.11
N ASN A 75 -1.34 -17.21 -3.62
CA ASN A 75 -2.03 -18.26 -4.38
C ASN A 75 -3.05 -17.72 -5.40
N LYS A 76 -3.40 -16.43 -5.31
CA LYS A 76 -4.32 -15.76 -6.25
C LYS A 76 -3.61 -15.09 -7.41
N LEU A 77 -2.31 -14.89 -7.32
CA LEU A 77 -1.54 -14.17 -8.32
C LEU A 77 -0.81 -15.14 -9.25
N SER A 78 -0.67 -14.75 -10.50
CA SER A 78 0.00 -15.55 -11.53
C SER A 78 1.54 -15.49 -11.45
N PHE A 79 2.10 -14.68 -10.55
CA PHE A 79 3.53 -14.46 -10.43
C PHE A 79 4.04 -14.83 -9.03
N ASN A 80 5.24 -15.42 -8.98
CA ASN A 80 5.84 -15.92 -7.75
C ASN A 80 6.58 -14.82 -6.98
N LYS A 81 5.83 -13.90 -6.37
CA LYS A 81 6.40 -12.87 -5.50
C LYS A 81 5.50 -12.64 -4.30
N HIS A 82 6.06 -12.86 -3.11
CA HIS A 82 5.37 -12.66 -1.85
C HIS A 82 4.89 -11.21 -1.70
N ILE A 83 3.57 -11.02 -1.54
CA ILE A 83 2.98 -9.68 -1.46
C ILE A 83 2.89 -9.15 -0.02
N THR A 84 3.49 -7.98 0.19
CA THR A 84 3.34 -7.19 1.41
C THR A 84 2.97 -5.76 1.07
N THR A 85 2.43 -5.03 2.04
CA THR A 85 2.11 -3.60 1.94
C THR A 85 3.30 -2.73 1.48
N HIS A 86 4.54 -3.13 1.79
CA HIS A 86 5.73 -2.42 1.31
C HIS A 86 5.90 -2.48 -0.20
N ILE A 87 5.43 -3.54 -0.88
CA ILE A 87 5.47 -3.63 -2.34
C ILE A 87 4.63 -2.55 -2.98
N PHE A 88 3.42 -2.27 -2.47
CA PHE A 88 2.59 -1.18 -2.99
C PHE A 88 3.28 0.18 -2.84
N ARG A 89 3.98 0.41 -1.71
CA ARG A 89 4.77 1.62 -1.51
C ARG A 89 5.89 1.75 -2.54
N HIS A 90 6.62 0.66 -2.80
CA HIS A 90 7.69 0.66 -3.80
C HIS A 90 7.16 0.87 -5.22
N THR A 91 6.07 0.19 -5.60
CA THR A 91 5.42 0.39 -6.89
C THR A 91 4.96 1.84 -7.07
N HIS A 92 4.36 2.44 -6.04
CA HIS A 92 3.95 3.84 -6.06
C HIS A 92 5.12 4.81 -6.25
N ILE A 93 6.25 4.56 -5.57
CA ILE A 93 7.48 5.34 -5.73
C ILE A 93 8.06 5.18 -7.14
N SER A 94 8.21 3.94 -7.62
CA SER A 94 8.71 3.64 -8.96
C SER A 94 7.87 4.33 -10.03
N PHE A 95 6.55 4.25 -9.92
CA PHE A 95 5.63 4.91 -10.84
C PHE A 95 5.85 6.43 -10.87
N LEU A 96 5.93 7.09 -9.70
CA LEU A 96 6.18 8.54 -9.65
C LEU A 96 7.56 8.91 -10.23
N ALA A 97 8.59 8.10 -9.97
CA ALA A 97 9.91 8.30 -10.53
C ALA A 97 9.93 8.15 -12.06
N GLU A 98 9.21 7.16 -12.60
CA GLU A 98 9.05 6.95 -14.04
C GLU A 98 8.30 8.11 -14.72
N GLN A 99 7.38 8.77 -14.00
CA GLN A 99 6.72 10.00 -14.47
C GLN A 99 7.60 11.25 -14.33
N GLY A 100 8.86 11.13 -13.88
CA GLY A 100 9.79 12.24 -13.75
C GLY A 100 9.49 13.19 -12.58
N ILE A 101 8.68 12.77 -11.60
CA ILE A 101 8.40 13.59 -10.42
C ILE A 101 9.68 13.74 -9.58
N PRO A 102 10.05 14.95 -9.14
CA PRO A 102 11.26 15.17 -8.34
C PRO A 102 11.32 14.32 -7.07
N LEU A 103 12.52 13.84 -6.73
CA LEU A 103 12.75 12.98 -5.58
C LEU A 103 12.22 13.60 -4.27
N GLU A 104 12.42 14.90 -4.08
CA GLU A 104 11.98 15.64 -2.89
C GLU A 104 10.45 15.58 -2.75
N ALA A 105 9.72 15.82 -3.85
CA ALA A 105 8.26 15.74 -3.85
C ALA A 105 7.75 14.32 -3.57
N ILE A 106 8.45 13.30 -4.08
CA ILE A 106 8.15 11.90 -3.78
C ILE A 106 8.38 11.62 -2.29
N GLN A 107 9.51 12.06 -1.73
CA GLN A 107 9.86 11.86 -0.31
C GLN A 107 8.85 12.52 0.63
N ASP A 108 8.45 13.75 0.34
CA ASP A 108 7.42 14.49 1.09
C ASP A 108 6.08 13.74 1.04
N ARG A 109 5.65 13.29 -0.15
CA ARG A 109 4.38 12.56 -0.31
C ARG A 109 4.35 11.24 0.46
N VAL A 110 5.45 10.51 0.50
CA VAL A 110 5.49 9.21 1.17
C VAL A 110 5.82 9.32 2.66
N GLY A 111 6.17 10.51 3.16
CA GLY A 111 6.44 10.78 4.57
C GLY A 111 7.80 10.28 5.05
N HIS A 112 8.85 10.38 4.22
CA HIS A 112 10.20 9.97 4.60
C HIS A 112 11.16 11.15 4.73
N SER A 113 11.94 11.16 5.81
CA SER A 113 13.15 11.98 5.95
C SER A 113 14.24 11.49 4.98
N ARG A 114 15.02 12.43 4.45
CA ARG A 114 16.16 12.25 3.55
C ARG A 114 16.97 10.97 3.86
N GLY A 115 17.23 10.14 2.84
CA GLY A 115 18.21 9.03 2.92
C GLY A 115 17.67 7.59 3.01
N SER A 116 16.45 7.29 2.56
CA SER A 116 15.87 5.94 2.62
C SER A 116 15.75 5.26 1.24
N ARG A 117 15.38 3.98 1.23
CA ARG A 117 14.99 3.09 0.10
C ARG A 117 14.27 3.78 -1.08
N VAL A 118 13.59 4.90 -0.86
CA VAL A 118 13.00 5.77 -1.90
C VAL A 118 14.07 6.28 -2.87
N THR A 119 15.19 6.78 -2.35
CA THR A 119 16.32 7.30 -3.13
C THR A 119 16.97 6.20 -3.95
N GLU A 120 17.16 5.00 -3.38
CA GLU A 120 17.68 3.84 -4.13
C GLU A 120 16.79 3.49 -5.32
N ILE A 121 15.47 3.44 -5.10
CA ILE A 121 14.49 3.16 -6.17
C ILE A 121 14.54 4.25 -7.23
N TYR A 122 14.52 5.51 -6.81
CA TYR A 122 14.57 6.65 -7.73
C TYR A 122 15.83 6.62 -8.60
N LEU A 123 17.01 6.47 -7.99
CA LEU A 123 18.29 6.37 -8.70
C LEU A 123 18.32 5.20 -9.68
N HIS A 124 17.74 4.05 -9.32
CA HIS A 124 17.63 2.91 -10.23
C HIS A 124 16.79 3.23 -11.47
N ILE A 125 15.63 3.87 -11.28
CA ILE A 125 14.76 4.28 -12.39
C ILE A 125 15.45 5.36 -13.25
N THR A 126 15.99 6.41 -12.64
CA THR A 126 16.67 7.49 -13.37
C THR A 126 17.88 6.99 -14.15
N LYS A 127 18.64 6.01 -13.62
CA LYS A 127 19.74 5.38 -14.36
C LYS A 127 19.25 4.72 -15.64
N LYS A 128 18.16 3.92 -15.55
CA LYS A 128 17.55 3.28 -16.73
C LYS A 128 17.09 4.32 -17.76
N THR A 129 16.47 5.40 -17.32
CA THR A 129 16.04 6.51 -18.20
C THR A 129 17.24 7.21 -18.83
N LYS A 130 18.32 7.44 -18.08
CA LYS A 130 19.56 8.03 -18.61
C LYS A 130 20.16 7.16 -19.71
N ASP A 131 20.26 5.85 -19.50
CA ASP A 131 20.80 4.91 -20.49
C ASP A 131 19.98 4.90 -21.80
N GLN A 132 18.68 5.21 -21.74
CA GLN A 132 17.82 5.37 -22.92
C GLN A 132 17.96 6.72 -23.62
N ILE A 133 18.25 7.79 -22.87
CA ILE A 133 18.34 9.16 -23.40
C ILE A 133 19.70 9.46 -24.02
N ILE A 134 20.80 8.89 -23.49
CA ILE A 134 22.16 9.15 -23.99
C ILE A 134 22.27 8.99 -25.52
N PRO A 135 21.81 7.88 -26.13
CA PRO A 135 21.90 7.71 -27.59
C PRO A 135 21.14 8.79 -28.37
N ILE A 136 20.01 9.28 -27.84
CA ILE A 136 19.21 10.33 -28.47
C ILE A 136 19.95 11.66 -28.40
N LEU A 137 20.57 11.98 -27.27
CA LEU A 137 21.38 13.20 -27.13
C LEU A 137 22.58 13.17 -28.07
N ASP A 138 23.27 12.04 -28.17
CA ASP A 138 24.43 11.89 -29.06
C ASP A 138 24.06 12.18 -30.53
N THR A 139 22.85 11.80 -30.96
CA THR A 139 22.35 12.10 -32.32
C THR A 139 21.96 13.56 -32.55
N LEU A 140 21.65 14.32 -31.49
CA LEU A 140 21.27 15.74 -31.58
C LEU A 140 22.49 16.66 -31.55
N THR A 141 23.65 16.15 -31.14
CA THR A 141 24.91 16.88 -31.01
C THR A 141 25.92 16.56 -32.12
N GLN A 142 25.54 15.77 -33.13
CA GLN A 142 26.29 15.51 -34.37
C GLN A 142 25.75 16.35 -35.51
#